data_AF-A0A0D1Z682-F1
#
_entry.id   AF-A0A0D1Z682-F1
#
_cell.length_a   1.000
_cell.length_b   1.000
_cell.length_c   1.000
_cell.angle_alpha   90.00
_cell.angle_beta   90.00
_cell.angle_gamma   90.00
#
_symmetry.space_group_name_H-M   'P 1'
#
loop_
_entity.id
_entity.type
_entity.pdbx_description
1 polymer ?
#
loop_
_entity_poly.entity_id
_entity_poly.type
_entity_poly.pdbx_seq_one_letter_code
_entity_poly.pdbx_strand_id
1 'polypeptide(L)'
;MRLTSGAINVRANIFHTAKAITTRPHLARPYAFPVSIRYTSTMSTMSSSSVTEPHTRQPSALTFDLHGRCSASKARASTLHLPHGSVQLPIFMPVATQASLKGLTPEQLEDTSCKLCLNNTYHLGLKPGQNVLDLVGGAHKLQGWNYNILTDSGGFQMVSLLKLARVTEEGVRFLSPHDGSPMLLTPEHSMSLQNSIGSDIMMQLDDVIQTTSPDHARMKEAMERSVRWLDRCIVAHKKPETQNLFCIIQGGLDLDLRRQCTVEMLQRDTPGIAIGGLSGGEAKADFCKVVDTCTDLLPENKPRYVMGIGYPEDIVVAVALGADMFDCVWPTRTAVSEQLIHQTPYHHY
;
A
#
# COMPACT_ATOMS: atom_id res chain seq x y z
N MET A 1 -32.67 -48.59 -1.06
CA MET A 1 -33.66 -48.41 0.03
C MET A 1 -33.99 -46.92 0.08
N ARG A 2 -35.21 -46.52 -0.28
CA ARG A 2 -35.70 -45.13 -0.27
C ARG A 2 -36.13 -44.72 1.15
N LEU A 3 -36.25 -43.40 1.34
CA LEU A 3 -36.96 -42.57 2.37
C LEU A 3 -35.95 -41.55 2.96
N THR A 4 -36.16 -40.25 3.10
CA THR A 4 -37.28 -39.32 2.79
C THR A 4 -36.76 -37.89 2.93
N SER A 5 -37.46 -36.95 2.28
CA SER A 5 -37.29 -35.49 2.32
C SER A 5 -37.41 -34.85 3.70
N GLY A 6 -36.63 -33.80 3.96
CA GLY A 6 -36.86 -32.83 5.04
C GLY A 6 -36.30 -31.47 4.66
N ALA A 7 -37.17 -30.54 4.24
CA ALA A 7 -36.84 -29.13 4.11
C ALA A 7 -36.84 -28.49 5.50
N ILE A 8 -35.76 -27.79 5.86
CA ILE A 8 -35.73 -26.94 7.05
C ILE A 8 -35.19 -25.56 6.63
N ASN A 9 -36.08 -24.59 6.72
CA ASN A 9 -35.87 -23.16 6.53
C ASN A 9 -35.53 -22.57 7.91
N VAL A 10 -34.34 -21.99 8.09
CA VAL A 10 -34.02 -21.24 9.32
C VAL A 10 -33.29 -19.95 8.97
N ARG A 11 -34.02 -18.84 9.05
CA ARG A 11 -33.50 -17.50 9.29
C ARG A 11 -32.87 -17.47 10.69
N ALA A 12 -31.62 -17.03 10.80
CA ALA A 12 -31.00 -16.68 12.08
C ALA A 12 -30.78 -15.17 12.17
N ASN A 13 -31.61 -14.52 12.98
CA ASN A 13 -31.37 -13.21 13.57
C ASN A 13 -30.36 -13.40 14.72
N ILE A 14 -29.26 -12.64 14.73
CA ILE A 14 -28.39 -12.52 15.91
C ILE A 14 -28.17 -11.03 16.18
N PHE A 15 -29.03 -10.46 17.02
CA PHE A 15 -28.78 -9.25 17.80
C PHE A 15 -29.48 -9.46 19.15
N HIS A 16 -28.75 -9.92 20.16
CA HIS A 16 -29.12 -9.71 21.55
C HIS A 16 -27.98 -10.11 22.50
N THR A 17 -27.18 -9.15 22.92
CA THR A 17 -26.49 -9.19 24.23
C THR A 17 -26.11 -7.78 24.66
N ALA A 18 -27.07 -7.09 25.28
CA ALA A 18 -26.81 -5.94 26.13
C ALA A 18 -27.95 -5.83 27.15
N LYS A 19 -27.65 -6.13 28.42
CA LYS A 19 -28.13 -5.44 29.62
C LYS A 19 -27.86 -6.27 30.87
N ALA A 20 -27.07 -5.72 31.77
CA ALA A 20 -27.44 -5.53 33.19
C ALA A 20 -26.29 -4.81 33.91
N ILE A 21 -26.41 -3.51 34.19
CA ILE A 21 -26.13 -2.89 35.50
C ILE A 21 -27.02 -1.63 35.61
N THR A 22 -27.75 -1.53 36.71
CA THR A 22 -28.85 -0.61 37.03
C THR A 22 -28.43 0.66 37.78
N THR A 23 -28.92 1.81 37.28
CA THR A 23 -29.49 3.00 37.98
C THR A 23 -28.85 3.59 39.25
N ARG A 24 -28.49 4.88 39.20
CA ARG A 24 -29.14 6.01 39.93
C ARG A 24 -28.71 7.39 39.36
N PRO A 25 -29.54 8.46 39.49
CA PRO A 25 -29.42 9.68 38.69
C PRO A 25 -28.80 10.85 39.47
N HIS A 26 -27.95 11.65 38.82
CA HIS A 26 -27.63 13.02 39.26
C HIS A 26 -27.49 13.95 38.05
N LEU A 27 -28.23 15.06 38.11
CA LEU A 27 -28.12 16.20 37.21
C LEU A 27 -26.75 16.87 37.36
N ALA A 28 -26.06 17.10 36.24
CA ALA A 28 -25.10 18.20 36.10
C ALA A 28 -24.90 18.55 34.62
N ARG A 29 -24.78 19.86 34.36
CA ARG A 29 -24.85 20.57 33.07
C ARG A 29 -23.66 20.27 32.14
N PRO A 30 -23.79 20.50 30.81
CA PRO A 30 -22.65 20.41 29.90
C PRO A 30 -21.72 21.63 30.08
N TYR A 31 -20.46 21.35 30.41
CA TYR A 31 -19.36 22.32 30.35
C TYR A 31 -18.91 22.45 28.88
N ALA A 32 -19.21 23.60 28.28
CA ALA A 32 -18.59 24.05 27.05
C ALA A 32 -17.26 24.73 27.38
N PHE A 33 -16.15 24.27 26.82
CA PHE A 33 -14.88 24.98 26.83
C PHE A 33 -14.81 25.89 25.59
N PRO A 34 -14.69 27.22 25.74
CA PRO A 34 -14.31 28.09 24.64
C PRO A 34 -12.80 28.28 24.66
N VAL A 35 -12.09 27.73 23.68
CA VAL A 35 -10.70 28.13 23.40
C VAL A 35 -10.76 29.18 22.30
N SER A 36 -10.85 30.46 22.69
CA SER A 36 -10.61 31.58 21.79
C SER A 36 -9.15 32.02 21.94
N ILE A 37 -8.30 31.65 20.99
CA ILE A 37 -6.96 32.22 20.87
C ILE A 37 -7.10 33.50 20.05
N ARG A 38 -7.00 34.66 20.71
CA ARG A 38 -6.87 35.96 20.05
C ARG A 38 -5.40 36.13 19.63
N TYR A 39 -5.14 36.12 18.33
CA TYR A 39 -3.87 36.63 17.79
C TYR A 39 -3.95 38.16 17.73
N THR A 40 -3.21 38.84 18.61
CA THR A 40 -2.85 40.25 18.44
C THR A 40 -1.74 40.34 17.40
N SER A 41 -2.06 40.85 16.22
CA SER A 41 -1.08 41.16 15.17
C SER A 41 -0.29 42.42 15.55
N THR A 42 0.94 42.25 16.01
CA THR A 42 1.98 43.27 15.89
C THR A 42 2.63 43.11 14.53
N MET A 43 2.36 44.05 13.62
CA MET A 43 3.03 44.16 12.34
C MET A 43 4.54 44.34 12.57
N SER A 44 5.33 43.36 12.16
CA SER A 44 6.74 43.54 11.82
C SER A 44 6.93 42.96 10.44
N THR A 45 7.31 43.83 9.51
CA THR A 45 7.55 43.56 8.10
C THR A 45 8.65 42.52 7.93
N MET A 46 8.28 41.31 7.51
CA MET A 46 9.20 40.32 6.94
C MET A 46 8.75 39.95 5.53
N SER A 47 9.74 39.77 4.67
CA SER A 47 9.65 39.69 3.22
C SER A 47 8.72 38.59 2.69
N SER A 48 7.83 38.97 1.77
CA SER A 48 7.29 38.10 0.71
C SER A 48 8.45 37.40 -0.02
N SER A 49 8.44 36.15 -0.45
CA SER A 49 7.40 35.21 -0.89
C SER A 49 8.09 33.86 -1.13
N SER A 50 7.49 32.71 -0.83
CA SER A 50 6.86 31.90 -1.89
C SER A 50 5.64 31.14 -1.35
N VAL A 51 4.46 31.55 -1.78
CA VAL A 51 3.27 30.70 -1.74
C VAL A 51 3.51 29.62 -2.78
N THR A 52 3.64 28.36 -2.37
CA THR A 52 3.66 27.22 -3.28
C THR A 52 2.34 27.19 -4.05
N GLU A 53 2.41 27.23 -5.37
CA GLU A 53 1.21 27.02 -6.20
C GLU A 53 0.57 25.67 -5.85
N PRO A 54 -0.76 25.55 -5.87
CA PRO A 54 -1.41 24.27 -5.69
C PRO A 54 -0.88 23.30 -6.75
N HIS A 55 -0.31 22.17 -6.31
CA HIS A 55 0.17 21.13 -7.21
C HIS A 55 -0.96 20.76 -8.17
N THR A 56 -0.79 21.08 -9.45
CA THR A 56 -1.72 20.68 -10.50
C THR A 56 -1.73 19.16 -10.56
N ARG A 57 -2.92 18.57 -10.39
CA ARG A 57 -3.13 17.12 -10.45
C ARG A 57 -2.48 16.58 -11.72
N GLN A 58 -1.49 15.70 -11.57
CA GLN A 58 -0.87 15.06 -12.72
C GLN A 58 -1.93 14.25 -13.49
N PRO A 59 -1.86 14.23 -14.83
CA PRO A 59 -2.71 13.35 -15.60
C PRO A 59 -2.51 11.90 -15.17
N SER A 60 -3.56 11.07 -15.28
CA SER A 60 -3.54 9.71 -14.77
C SER A 60 -4.44 8.84 -15.62
N ALA A 61 -3.92 7.69 -16.05
CA ALA A 61 -4.70 6.64 -16.70
C ALA A 61 -5.69 5.95 -15.75
N LEU A 62 -5.52 6.12 -14.44
CA LEU A 62 -6.30 5.44 -13.42
C LEU A 62 -7.63 6.15 -13.18
N THR A 63 -8.71 5.38 -13.28
CA THR A 63 -10.03 5.77 -12.77
C THR A 63 -10.53 4.76 -11.74
N PHE A 64 -11.34 5.23 -10.80
CA PHE A 64 -11.79 4.45 -9.65
C PHE A 64 -13.31 4.58 -9.50
N ASP A 65 -14.01 3.47 -9.67
CA ASP A 65 -15.46 3.39 -9.57
C ASP A 65 -15.85 2.70 -8.26
N LEU A 66 -16.38 3.47 -7.31
CA LEU A 66 -16.90 2.94 -6.05
C LEU A 66 -18.33 2.43 -6.23
N HIS A 67 -18.55 1.13 -6.04
CA HIS A 67 -19.86 0.49 -6.24
C HIS A 67 -20.71 0.44 -4.97
N GLY A 68 -20.07 0.19 -3.83
CA GLY A 68 -20.79 -0.03 -2.59
C GLY A 68 -19.89 -0.04 -1.35
N ARG A 69 -20.55 0.06 -0.19
CA ARG A 69 -19.91 0.07 1.12
C ARG A 69 -20.61 -0.91 2.04
N CYS A 70 -19.85 -1.50 2.94
CA CYS A 70 -20.41 -2.24 4.05
C CYS A 70 -21.10 -1.26 5.02
N SER A 71 -22.27 -1.63 5.56
CA SER A 71 -22.96 -0.82 6.57
C SER A 71 -22.39 -0.97 7.98
N ALA A 72 -21.58 -2.00 8.21
CA ALA A 72 -21.05 -2.37 9.53
C ALA A 72 -19.53 -2.19 9.67
N SER A 73 -18.82 -1.90 8.57
CA SER A 73 -17.36 -1.73 8.55
C SER A 73 -16.95 -0.71 7.49
N LYS A 74 -15.65 -0.43 7.37
CA LYS A 74 -15.10 0.48 6.35
C LYS A 74 -14.88 -0.19 4.99
N ALA A 75 -15.28 -1.47 4.85
CA ALA A 75 -15.10 -2.24 3.63
C ALA A 75 -15.86 -1.65 2.45
N ARG A 76 -15.27 -1.78 1.26
CA ARG A 76 -15.73 -1.17 0.02
C ARG A 76 -15.57 -2.16 -1.13
N ALA A 77 -16.46 -2.08 -2.10
CA ALA A 77 -16.34 -2.77 -3.37
C ALA A 77 -16.20 -1.73 -4.48
N SER A 78 -15.18 -1.88 -5.32
CA SER A 78 -14.89 -0.93 -6.39
C SER A 78 -14.25 -1.61 -7.60
N THR A 79 -14.22 -0.90 -8.73
CA THR A 79 -13.43 -1.27 -9.89
C THR A 79 -12.35 -0.22 -10.13
N LEU A 80 -11.13 -0.70 -10.28
CA LEU A 80 -9.96 0.09 -10.65
C LEU A 80 -9.70 -0.11 -12.14
N HIS A 81 -9.76 0.95 -12.94
CA HIS A 81 -9.41 0.88 -14.35
C HIS A 81 -7.97 1.31 -14.54
N LEU A 82 -7.21 0.48 -15.26
CA LEU A 82 -5.81 0.67 -15.56
C LEU A 82 -5.58 0.41 -17.06
N PRO A 83 -4.43 0.84 -17.62
CA PRO A 83 -4.16 0.70 -19.05
C PRO A 83 -4.30 -0.72 -19.61
N HIS A 84 -3.91 -1.74 -18.84
CA HIS A 84 -3.99 -3.16 -19.25
C HIS A 84 -5.19 -3.91 -18.65
N GLY A 85 -6.27 -3.19 -18.33
CA GLY A 85 -7.58 -3.74 -18.02
C GLY A 85 -8.09 -3.40 -16.61
N SER A 86 -9.37 -3.64 -16.39
CA SER A 86 -10.01 -3.35 -15.11
C SER A 86 -9.75 -4.43 -14.06
N VAL A 87 -9.67 -4.02 -12.80
CA VAL A 87 -9.41 -4.86 -11.64
C VAL A 87 -10.51 -4.66 -10.61
N GLN A 88 -11.09 -5.76 -10.12
CA GLN A 88 -12.07 -5.72 -9.03
C GLN A 88 -11.36 -5.61 -7.68
N LEU A 89 -11.87 -4.74 -6.81
CA LEU A 89 -11.35 -4.51 -5.47
C LEU A 89 -12.37 -4.94 -4.41
N PRO A 90 -11.92 -5.57 -3.30
CA PRO A 90 -10.52 -5.76 -2.91
C PRO A 90 -9.78 -6.86 -3.67
N ILE A 91 -8.45 -6.73 -3.83
CA ILE A 91 -7.60 -7.69 -4.56
C ILE A 91 -6.34 -8.09 -3.76
N PHE A 92 -5.95 -9.35 -3.92
CA PHE A 92 -4.63 -9.84 -3.55
C PHE A 92 -3.76 -10.03 -4.80
N MET A 93 -2.57 -9.43 -4.81
CA MET A 93 -1.61 -9.46 -5.92
C MET A 93 -0.52 -10.50 -5.65
N PRO A 94 -0.33 -11.49 -6.54
CA PRO A 94 0.82 -12.39 -6.44
C PRO A 94 2.10 -11.65 -6.86
N VAL A 95 3.23 -12.05 -6.25
CA VAL A 95 4.53 -11.37 -6.44
C VAL A 95 5.42 -12.14 -7.41
N ALA A 96 5.77 -11.50 -8.53
CA ALA A 96 6.67 -11.97 -9.58
C ALA A 96 8.07 -11.33 -9.44
N THR A 97 8.99 -12.06 -8.79
CA THR A 97 10.32 -11.55 -8.41
C THR A 97 11.27 -11.34 -9.60
N GLN A 98 11.09 -12.03 -10.72
CA GLN A 98 11.92 -11.87 -11.94
C GLN A 98 11.08 -12.06 -13.19
N ALA A 99 10.09 -11.20 -13.38
CA ALA A 99 9.19 -11.32 -14.53
C ALA A 99 8.47 -12.69 -14.61
N SER A 100 8.34 -13.38 -13.48
CA SER A 100 7.77 -14.72 -13.42
C SER A 100 7.21 -14.99 -12.03
N LEU A 101 6.00 -15.57 -12.00
CA LEU A 101 5.49 -16.22 -10.80
C LEU A 101 6.11 -17.61 -10.72
N LYS A 102 6.84 -17.88 -9.63
CA LYS A 102 7.46 -19.19 -9.44
C LYS A 102 6.40 -20.28 -9.41
N GLY A 103 6.52 -21.25 -10.31
CA GLY A 103 5.65 -22.43 -10.36
C GLY A 103 4.37 -22.28 -11.18
N LEU A 104 4.14 -21.14 -11.85
CA LEU A 104 2.99 -20.92 -12.73
C LEU A 104 3.42 -20.35 -14.08
N THR A 105 2.83 -20.84 -15.17
CA THR A 105 2.95 -20.19 -16.48
C THR A 105 2.00 -18.99 -16.57
N PRO A 106 2.24 -18.04 -17.48
CA PRO A 106 1.27 -16.98 -17.77
C PRO A 106 -0.12 -17.53 -18.05
N GLU A 107 -0.27 -18.56 -18.89
CA GLU A 107 -1.59 -19.13 -19.22
C GLU A 107 -2.32 -19.65 -17.97
N GLN A 108 -1.61 -20.34 -17.07
CA GLN A 108 -2.18 -20.81 -15.81
C GLN A 108 -2.62 -19.65 -14.90
N LEU A 109 -1.93 -18.52 -14.97
CA LEU A 109 -2.33 -17.31 -14.24
C LEU A 109 -3.53 -16.63 -14.92
N GLU A 110 -3.63 -16.66 -16.25
CA GLU A 110 -4.78 -16.13 -16.99
C GLU A 110 -6.07 -16.91 -16.72
N ASP A 111 -5.97 -18.22 -16.46
CA ASP A 111 -7.07 -19.08 -16.01
C ASP A 111 -7.57 -18.70 -14.60
N THR A 112 -6.78 -17.93 -13.84
CA THR A 112 -7.23 -17.34 -12.58
C THR A 112 -7.90 -15.98 -12.80
N SER A 113 -8.61 -15.50 -11.79
CA SER A 113 -9.13 -14.12 -11.80
C SER A 113 -8.06 -13.04 -11.55
N CYS A 114 -6.77 -13.40 -11.54
CA CYS A 114 -5.68 -12.45 -11.34
C CYS A 114 -5.51 -11.56 -12.57
N LYS A 115 -5.75 -10.25 -12.41
CA LYS A 115 -5.59 -9.24 -13.47
C LYS A 115 -4.60 -8.13 -13.07
N LEU A 116 -3.89 -8.33 -11.96
CA LEU A 116 -2.85 -7.44 -11.46
C LEU A 116 -1.85 -8.25 -10.63
N CYS A 117 -0.57 -8.18 -10.99
CA CYS A 117 0.51 -8.79 -10.23
C CYS A 117 1.56 -7.75 -9.84
N LEU A 118 2.38 -8.08 -8.84
CA LEU A 118 3.50 -7.24 -8.44
C LEU A 118 4.79 -7.74 -9.10
N ASN A 119 5.46 -6.88 -9.86
CA ASN A 119 6.84 -7.12 -10.29
C ASN A 119 7.83 -6.38 -9.42
N ASN A 120 8.95 -7.04 -9.14
CA ASN A 120 10.00 -6.39 -8.38
C ASN A 120 10.91 -5.54 -9.27
N THR A 121 11.00 -4.24 -8.98
CA THR A 121 11.81 -3.28 -9.75
C THR A 121 13.30 -3.57 -9.65
N TYR A 122 13.80 -3.90 -8.47
CA TYR A 122 15.23 -4.11 -8.24
C TYR A 122 15.74 -5.29 -9.08
N HIS A 123 15.03 -6.41 -9.05
CA HIS A 123 15.44 -7.59 -9.80
C HIS A 123 15.36 -7.38 -11.31
N LEU A 124 14.27 -6.80 -11.83
CA LEU A 124 14.11 -6.53 -13.26
C LEU A 124 15.13 -5.50 -13.77
N GLY A 125 15.36 -4.45 -12.98
CA GLY A 125 16.31 -3.38 -13.27
C GLY A 125 17.77 -3.84 -13.31
N LEU A 126 18.09 -4.94 -12.62
CA LEU A 126 19.40 -5.59 -12.68
C LEU A 126 19.49 -6.68 -13.75
N LYS A 127 18.51 -7.57 -13.81
CA LYS A 127 18.46 -8.72 -14.72
C LYS A 127 17.01 -8.94 -15.18
N PRO A 128 16.71 -8.71 -16.47
CA PRO A 128 17.66 -8.56 -17.58
C PRO A 128 18.35 -7.19 -17.67
N GLY A 129 17.89 -6.20 -16.90
CA GLY A 129 18.46 -4.86 -16.89
C GLY A 129 17.64 -3.85 -17.69
N GLN A 130 17.79 -2.57 -17.35
CA GLN A 130 17.01 -1.48 -17.95
C GLN A 130 17.12 -1.42 -19.48
N ASN A 131 18.33 -1.51 -20.02
CA ASN A 131 18.55 -1.46 -21.48
C ASN A 131 17.79 -2.56 -22.24
N VAL A 132 17.69 -3.76 -21.65
CA VAL A 132 16.95 -4.87 -22.27
C VAL A 132 15.45 -4.61 -22.21
N LEU A 133 14.95 -4.08 -21.09
CA LEU A 133 13.54 -3.70 -20.96
C LEU A 133 13.16 -2.63 -21.98
N ASP A 134 14.02 -1.63 -22.20
CA ASP A 134 13.79 -0.59 -23.20
C ASP A 134 13.77 -1.16 -24.63
N LEU A 135 14.69 -2.09 -24.95
CA LEU A 135 14.75 -2.77 -26.25
C LEU A 135 13.53 -3.66 -26.52
N VAL A 136 13.09 -4.43 -25.52
CA VAL A 136 11.92 -5.32 -25.62
C VAL A 136 10.61 -4.53 -25.62
N GLY A 137 10.61 -3.34 -25.01
CA GLY A 137 9.44 -2.48 -24.87
C GLY A 137 8.60 -2.80 -23.63
N GLY A 138 9.26 -3.14 -22.52
CA GLY A 138 8.65 -3.29 -21.19
C GLY A 138 8.45 -4.73 -20.72
N ALA A 139 8.05 -4.84 -19.46
CA ALA A 139 7.88 -6.10 -18.74
C ALA A 139 6.69 -6.92 -19.23
N HIS A 140 5.57 -6.29 -19.63
CA HIS A 140 4.43 -7.01 -20.21
C HIS A 140 4.86 -7.87 -21.41
N LYS A 141 5.61 -7.29 -22.35
CA LYS A 141 6.14 -8.00 -23.53
C LYS A 141 7.17 -9.05 -23.16
N LEU A 142 8.08 -8.72 -22.24
CA LEU A 142 9.12 -9.66 -21.78
C LEU A 142 8.50 -10.92 -21.16
N GLN A 143 7.40 -10.78 -20.43
CA GLN A 143 6.74 -11.85 -19.68
C GLN A 143 5.63 -12.56 -20.47
N GLY A 144 5.16 -11.97 -21.56
CA GLY A 144 3.92 -12.39 -22.22
C GLY A 144 2.68 -12.16 -21.34
N TRP A 145 2.73 -11.19 -20.42
CA TRP A 145 1.63 -10.87 -19.51
C TRP A 145 0.80 -9.70 -20.05
N ASN A 146 -0.47 -9.98 -20.36
CA ASN A 146 -1.35 -9.02 -21.02
C ASN A 146 -2.19 -8.16 -20.06
N TYR A 147 -2.03 -8.35 -18.75
CA TYR A 147 -2.78 -7.63 -17.72
C TYR A 147 -1.88 -6.70 -16.92
N ASN A 148 -2.44 -6.08 -15.88
CA ASN A 148 -1.76 -5.01 -15.19
C ASN A 148 -0.56 -5.49 -14.36
N ILE A 149 0.43 -4.62 -14.23
CA ILE A 149 1.61 -4.79 -13.40
C ILE A 149 1.70 -3.62 -12.41
N LEU A 150 1.84 -3.93 -11.13
CA LEU A 150 2.34 -3.00 -10.12
C LEU A 150 3.83 -3.24 -9.91
N THR A 151 4.63 -2.19 -9.82
CA THR A 151 6.04 -2.29 -9.43
C THR A 151 6.29 -1.71 -8.06
N ASP A 152 7.00 -2.44 -7.20
CA ASP A 152 7.57 -1.82 -6.00
C ASP A 152 8.68 -0.83 -6.38
N SER A 153 9.16 -0.04 -5.43
CA SER A 153 10.18 0.98 -5.67
C SER A 153 11.61 0.43 -5.71
N GLY A 154 11.79 -0.82 -5.27
CA GLY A 154 13.08 -1.47 -5.04
C GLY A 154 13.66 -1.21 -3.63
N GLY A 155 13.19 -0.20 -2.89
CA GLY A 155 13.76 0.23 -1.61
C GLY A 155 13.71 -0.84 -0.52
N PHE A 156 12.57 -1.52 -0.35
CA PHE A 156 12.38 -2.52 0.71
C PHE A 156 13.33 -3.72 0.60
N GLN A 157 13.59 -4.21 -0.63
CA GLN A 157 14.50 -5.33 -0.83
C GLN A 157 15.94 -4.96 -0.48
N MET A 158 16.34 -3.72 -0.70
CA MET A 158 17.70 -3.26 -0.41
C MET A 158 17.97 -3.18 1.09
N VAL A 159 16.97 -2.79 1.89
CA VAL A 159 17.09 -2.68 3.35
C VAL A 159 16.99 -4.05 4.03
N SER A 160 16.16 -4.96 3.52
CA SER A 160 15.99 -6.31 4.08
C SER A 160 17.13 -7.28 3.72
N LEU A 161 17.78 -7.11 2.56
CA LEU A 161 18.88 -7.99 2.13
C LEU A 161 20.27 -7.52 2.57
N LEU A 162 20.43 -6.27 3.01
CA LEU A 162 21.77 -5.71 3.24
C LEU A 162 21.87 -5.03 4.61
N LYS A 163 22.58 -5.69 5.54
CA LYS A 163 23.14 -5.07 6.76
C LYS A 163 24.04 -3.84 6.47
N LEU A 164 24.27 -3.53 5.19
CA LEU A 164 25.23 -2.56 4.68
C LEU A 164 24.56 -1.40 3.91
N ALA A 165 23.24 -1.25 3.99
CA ALA A 165 22.54 -0.12 3.38
C ALA A 165 22.73 1.17 4.21
N ARG A 166 23.08 2.27 3.55
CA ARG A 166 23.14 3.61 4.13
C ARG A 166 22.18 4.52 3.39
N VAL A 167 21.18 5.02 4.11
CA VAL A 167 20.21 5.98 3.57
C VAL A 167 20.71 7.40 3.82
N THR A 168 20.72 8.23 2.77
CA THR A 168 21.01 9.66 2.82
C THR A 168 19.90 10.42 2.10
N GLU A 169 19.92 11.75 2.10
CA GLU A 169 18.92 12.52 1.33
C GLU A 169 18.96 12.21 -0.17
N GLU A 170 20.14 11.90 -0.72
CA GLU A 170 20.34 11.57 -2.14
C GLU A 170 19.60 10.29 -2.56
N GLY A 171 19.60 9.26 -1.70
CA GLY A 171 19.05 7.96 -1.99
C GLY A 171 19.54 6.87 -1.03
N VAL A 172 19.37 5.62 -1.43
CA VAL A 172 19.84 4.44 -0.69
C VAL A 172 21.14 3.93 -1.32
N ARG A 173 22.23 3.97 -0.55
CA ARG A 173 23.52 3.40 -0.93
C ARG A 173 23.66 2.00 -0.36
N PHE A 174 24.16 1.07 -1.16
CA PHE A 174 24.22 -0.33 -0.80
C PHE A 174 25.27 -1.06 -1.64
N LEU A 175 25.60 -2.30 -1.29
CA LEU A 175 26.49 -3.13 -2.10
C LEU A 175 25.66 -4.13 -2.91
N SER A 176 26.02 -4.32 -4.17
CA SER A 176 25.47 -5.38 -5.00
C SER A 176 25.66 -6.74 -4.32
N PRO A 177 24.61 -7.56 -4.18
CA PRO A 177 24.71 -8.90 -3.61
C PRO A 177 25.42 -9.87 -4.55
N HIS A 178 25.65 -9.51 -5.82
CA HIS A 178 26.29 -10.37 -6.81
C HIS A 178 27.81 -10.23 -6.83
N ASP A 179 28.32 -9.00 -6.73
CA ASP A 179 29.74 -8.69 -6.90
C ASP A 179 30.30 -7.72 -5.85
N GLY A 180 29.47 -7.24 -4.91
CA GLY A 180 29.88 -6.31 -3.87
C GLY A 180 30.15 -4.89 -4.34
N SER A 181 29.87 -4.56 -5.61
CA SER A 181 30.06 -3.20 -6.13
C SER A 181 29.14 -2.19 -5.43
N PRO A 182 29.60 -0.94 -5.18
CA PRO A 182 28.75 0.08 -4.59
C PRO A 182 27.67 0.53 -5.58
N MET A 183 26.44 0.58 -5.09
CA MET A 183 25.26 0.98 -5.83
C MET A 183 24.53 2.12 -5.10
N LEU A 184 23.81 2.92 -5.88
CA LEU A 184 22.95 4.01 -5.38
C LEU A 184 21.60 3.94 -6.10
N LEU A 185 20.53 3.79 -5.32
CA LEU A 185 19.17 3.96 -5.82
C LEU A 185 18.63 5.29 -5.31
N THR A 186 18.42 6.23 -6.23
CA THR A 186 17.75 7.50 -5.95
C THR A 186 16.27 7.41 -6.35
N PRO A 187 15.39 8.30 -5.85
CA PRO A 187 14.03 8.48 -6.36
C PRO A 187 13.96 8.57 -7.90
N GLU A 188 14.84 9.35 -8.52
CA GLU A 188 14.88 9.52 -9.98
C GLU A 188 15.25 8.23 -10.71
N HIS A 189 16.22 7.49 -10.17
CA HIS A 189 16.63 6.21 -10.75
C HIS A 189 15.52 5.16 -10.60
N SER A 190 14.85 5.10 -9.44
CA SER A 190 13.70 4.21 -9.23
C SER A 190 12.57 4.51 -10.23
N MET A 191 12.23 5.80 -10.44
CA MET A 191 11.22 6.18 -11.44
C MET A 191 11.65 5.81 -12.86
N SER A 192 12.92 6.05 -13.22
CA SER A 192 13.49 5.68 -14.51
C SER A 192 13.33 4.18 -14.79
N LEU A 193 13.70 3.33 -13.82
CA LEU A 193 13.58 1.87 -13.94
C LEU A 193 12.11 1.45 -14.13
N GLN A 194 11.21 2.00 -13.31
CA GLN A 194 9.77 1.71 -13.42
C GLN A 194 9.17 2.22 -14.73
N ASN A 195 9.66 3.33 -15.29
CA ASN A 195 9.26 3.81 -16.62
C ASN A 195 9.71 2.87 -17.76
N SER A 196 10.87 2.24 -17.62
CA SER A 196 11.37 1.22 -18.56
C SER A 196 10.64 -0.11 -18.41
N ILE A 197 10.33 -0.50 -17.17
CA ILE A 197 9.49 -1.68 -16.88
C ILE A 197 8.10 -1.50 -17.50
N GLY A 198 7.55 -0.28 -17.46
CA GLY A 198 6.26 0.02 -18.07
C GLY A 198 5.06 -0.45 -17.24
N SER A 199 5.20 -0.52 -15.92
CA SER A 199 4.12 -0.89 -15.00
C SER A 199 2.94 0.07 -15.01
N ASP A 200 1.74 -0.45 -14.79
CA ASP A 200 0.49 0.32 -14.71
C ASP A 200 0.39 1.12 -13.41
N ILE A 201 0.96 0.59 -12.33
CA ILE A 201 1.08 1.24 -11.03
C ILE A 201 2.55 1.25 -10.63
N MET A 202 3.04 2.42 -10.24
CA MET A 202 4.40 2.65 -9.79
C MET A 202 4.40 3.06 -8.33
N MET A 203 5.34 2.54 -7.55
CA MET A 203 5.50 2.92 -6.15
C MET A 203 6.65 3.91 -6.01
N GLN A 204 6.45 4.98 -5.23
CA GLN A 204 7.54 5.91 -4.90
C GLN A 204 8.68 5.20 -4.17
N LEU A 205 9.91 5.68 -4.32
CA LEU A 205 10.97 5.31 -3.38
C LEU A 205 10.74 5.97 -2.03
N ASP A 206 10.85 5.19 -0.96
CA ASP A 206 10.62 5.61 0.42
C ASP A 206 11.78 5.16 1.33
N ASP A 207 11.91 5.85 2.47
CA ASP A 207 12.91 5.52 3.48
C ASP A 207 12.33 4.53 4.50
N VAL A 208 12.55 3.24 4.24
CA VAL A 208 11.95 2.18 5.03
C VAL A 208 12.72 1.93 6.32
N ILE A 209 11.98 1.88 7.42
CA ILE A 209 12.48 1.47 8.74
C ILE A 209 11.66 0.28 9.23
N GLN A 210 12.32 -0.64 9.95
CA GLN A 210 11.62 -1.70 10.66
C GLN A 210 10.53 -1.11 11.56
N THR A 211 9.30 -1.58 11.38
CA THR A 211 8.09 -1.07 12.03
C THR A 211 8.20 -1.00 13.55
N THR A 212 8.90 -1.96 14.15
CA THR A 212 9.10 -2.09 15.60
C THR A 212 10.37 -1.40 16.11
N SER A 213 11.03 -0.57 15.29
CA SER A 213 12.23 0.17 15.70
C SER A 213 11.91 1.09 16.88
N PRO A 214 12.72 1.08 17.96
CA PRO A 214 12.54 2.00 19.09
C PRO A 214 13.10 3.40 18.81
N ASP A 215 13.83 3.61 17.70
CA ASP A 215 14.45 4.89 17.37
C ASP A 215 13.42 5.85 16.72
N HIS A 216 12.73 6.60 17.57
CA HIS A 216 11.71 7.57 17.16
C HIS A 216 12.27 8.70 16.28
N ALA A 217 13.46 9.21 16.60
CA ALA A 217 14.07 10.29 15.84
C ALA A 217 14.38 9.85 14.41
N ARG A 218 14.92 8.63 14.25
CA ARG A 218 15.20 8.05 12.94
C ARG A 218 13.91 7.71 12.17
N MET A 219 12.85 7.27 12.86
CA MET A 219 11.50 7.05 12.29
C MET A 219 10.90 8.34 11.73
N LYS A 220 10.97 9.42 12.50
CA LYS A 220 10.50 10.74 12.09
C LYS A 220 11.27 11.23 10.85
N GLU A 221 12.60 11.14 10.86
CA GLU A 221 13.42 11.51 9.71
C GLU A 221 13.10 10.67 8.47
N ALA A 222 12.88 9.36 8.61
CA ALA A 222 12.48 8.50 7.48
C ALA A 222 11.13 8.93 6.89
N MET A 223 10.16 9.23 7.75
CA MET A 223 8.85 9.71 7.32
C MET A 223 8.98 11.04 6.56
N GLU A 224 9.70 12.01 7.13
CA GLU A 224 9.91 13.33 6.50
C GLU A 224 10.70 13.23 5.19
N ARG A 225 11.73 12.36 5.14
CA ARG A 225 12.48 12.08 3.91
C ARG A 225 11.60 11.43 2.84
N SER A 226 10.73 10.50 3.21
CA SER A 226 9.80 9.86 2.28
C SER A 226 8.85 10.88 1.64
N VAL A 227 8.41 11.90 2.39
CA VAL A 227 7.63 13.03 1.83
C VAL A 227 8.46 13.81 0.81
N ARG A 228 9.71 14.18 1.13
CA ARG A 228 10.59 14.90 0.19
C ARG A 228 10.95 14.06 -1.04
N TRP A 229 11.09 12.75 -0.88
CA TRP A 229 11.35 11.82 -1.97
C TRP A 229 10.15 11.63 -2.88
N LEU A 230 8.91 11.77 -2.39
CA LEU A 230 7.73 11.82 -3.24
C LEU A 230 7.84 12.94 -4.26
N ASP A 231 8.22 14.14 -3.84
CA ASP A 231 8.33 15.30 -4.73
C ASP A 231 9.35 15.03 -5.85
N ARG A 232 10.47 14.38 -5.50
CA ARG A 232 11.47 13.95 -6.48
C ARG A 232 10.94 12.87 -7.42
N CYS A 233 10.15 11.91 -6.92
CA CYS A 233 9.50 10.90 -7.75
C CYS A 233 8.53 11.53 -8.75
N ILE A 234 7.70 12.48 -8.30
CA ILE A 234 6.73 13.19 -9.14
C ILE A 234 7.43 13.94 -10.28
N VAL A 235 8.53 14.63 -9.97
CA VAL A 235 9.33 15.35 -10.98
C VAL A 235 10.00 14.39 -11.96
N ALA A 236 10.46 13.22 -11.49
CA ALA A 236 11.17 12.25 -12.30
C ALA A 236 10.24 11.34 -13.14
N HIS A 237 8.96 11.24 -12.80
CA HIS A 237 8.00 10.40 -13.52
C HIS A 237 7.68 10.98 -14.90
N LYS A 238 8.05 10.25 -15.96
CA LYS A 238 7.93 10.72 -17.35
C LYS A 238 6.68 10.25 -18.09
N LYS A 239 5.89 9.35 -17.50
CA LYS A 239 4.76 8.68 -18.18
C LYS A 239 3.44 8.72 -17.38
N PRO A 240 3.00 9.88 -16.85
CA PRO A 240 1.79 9.97 -16.00
C PRO A 240 0.50 9.56 -16.72
N GLU A 241 0.44 9.73 -18.03
CA GLU A 241 -0.71 9.34 -18.88
C GLU A 241 -0.88 7.82 -19.04
N THR A 242 0.11 7.02 -18.64
CA THR A 242 0.06 5.55 -18.81
C THR A 242 0.55 4.78 -17.59
N GLN A 243 1.17 5.41 -16.61
CA GLN A 243 1.61 4.77 -15.38
C GLN A 243 1.26 5.62 -14.17
N ASN A 244 0.74 5.00 -13.12
CA ASN A 244 0.12 5.70 -12.00
C ASN A 244 1.00 5.63 -10.76
N LEU A 245 1.60 6.75 -10.36
CA LEU A 245 2.46 6.83 -9.19
C LEU A 245 1.64 6.82 -7.89
N PHE A 246 1.95 5.92 -6.96
CA PHE A 246 1.35 5.87 -5.64
C PHE A 246 2.35 6.39 -4.61
N CYS A 247 1.87 7.24 -3.70
CA CYS A 247 2.62 7.60 -2.50
C CYS A 247 2.58 6.46 -1.47
N ILE A 248 3.52 6.46 -0.53
CA ILE A 248 3.64 5.47 0.54
C ILE A 248 3.69 6.18 1.88
N ILE A 249 2.66 5.96 2.70
CA ILE A 249 2.59 6.47 4.07
C ILE A 249 3.55 5.67 4.95
N GLN A 250 4.40 6.39 5.69
CA GLN A 250 5.36 5.86 6.66
C GLN A 250 5.07 6.37 8.08
N GLY A 251 5.85 5.92 9.07
CA GLY A 251 5.71 6.34 10.48
C GLY A 251 5.73 5.21 11.51
N GLY A 252 6.01 3.97 11.11
CA GLY A 252 6.08 2.82 12.03
C GLY A 252 4.75 2.58 12.73
N LEU A 253 4.79 2.35 14.05
CA LEU A 253 3.62 2.19 14.91
C LEU A 253 3.15 3.50 15.60
N ASP A 254 3.82 4.62 15.33
CA ASP A 254 3.43 5.92 15.87
C ASP A 254 2.26 6.50 15.08
N LEU A 255 1.09 6.55 15.71
CA LEU A 255 -0.14 7.01 15.06
C LEU A 255 -0.10 8.50 14.71
N ASP A 256 0.64 9.32 15.44
CA ASP A 256 0.75 10.76 15.14
C ASP A 256 1.66 10.98 13.92
N LEU A 257 2.78 10.25 13.83
CA LEU A 257 3.60 10.24 12.61
C LEU A 257 2.82 9.73 11.40
N ARG A 258 1.97 8.71 11.57
CA ARG A 258 1.09 8.20 10.50
C ARG A 258 0.10 9.27 10.03
N ARG A 259 -0.54 9.99 10.95
CA ARG A 259 -1.45 11.10 10.61
C ARG A 259 -0.70 12.22 9.88
N GLN A 260 0.45 12.63 10.41
CA GLN A 260 1.29 13.67 9.80
C GLN A 260 1.69 13.27 8.38
N CYS A 261 2.24 12.07 8.20
CA CYS A 261 2.65 11.58 6.89
C CYS A 261 1.47 11.51 5.92
N THR A 262 0.30 11.04 6.38
CA THR A 262 -0.91 10.98 5.55
C THR A 262 -1.31 12.36 5.04
N VAL A 263 -1.37 13.35 5.94
CA VAL A 263 -1.71 14.74 5.57
C VAL A 263 -0.69 15.31 4.57
N GLU A 264 0.60 15.12 4.79
CA GLU A 264 1.66 15.62 3.90
C GLU A 264 1.63 14.96 2.51
N MET A 265 1.43 13.63 2.45
CA MET A 265 1.37 12.88 1.19
C MET A 265 0.15 13.26 0.36
N LEU A 266 -1.00 13.49 1.00
CA LEU A 266 -2.25 13.85 0.31
C LEU A 266 -2.18 15.21 -0.40
N GLN A 267 -1.31 16.12 0.04
CA GLN A 267 -1.11 17.42 -0.63
C GLN A 267 -0.58 17.27 -2.07
N ARG A 268 0.05 16.14 -2.42
CA ARG A 268 0.58 15.85 -3.76
C ARG A 268 -0.45 15.23 -4.71
N ASP A 269 -1.63 14.86 -4.21
CA ASP A 269 -2.75 14.33 -4.99
C ASP A 269 -2.42 13.11 -5.90
N THR A 270 -1.53 12.20 -5.48
CA THR A 270 -1.17 11.01 -6.28
C THR A 270 -2.39 10.12 -6.60
N PRO A 271 -2.46 9.46 -7.78
CA PRO A 271 -3.60 8.64 -8.19
C PRO A 271 -4.03 7.55 -7.20
N GLY A 272 -3.09 6.98 -6.45
CA GLY A 272 -3.37 6.04 -5.37
C GLY A 272 -2.40 6.18 -4.22
N ILE A 273 -2.68 5.44 -3.15
CA ILE A 273 -2.05 5.64 -1.85
C ILE A 273 -1.78 4.28 -1.23
N ALA A 274 -0.54 4.09 -0.77
CA ALA A 274 -0.12 2.91 -0.06
C ALA A 274 0.20 3.19 1.41
N ILE A 275 0.05 2.17 2.24
CA ILE A 275 0.44 2.14 3.64
C ILE A 275 1.63 1.17 3.73
N GLY A 276 2.82 1.74 3.89
CA GLY A 276 4.08 1.00 3.95
C GLY A 276 4.59 0.79 5.37
N GLY A 277 5.67 0.01 5.50
CA GLY A 277 6.32 -0.23 6.78
C GLY A 277 5.44 -0.99 7.77
N LEU A 278 4.69 -1.98 7.29
CA LEU A 278 3.90 -2.94 8.08
C LEU A 278 4.35 -4.37 7.74
N SER A 279 3.90 -5.37 8.50
CA SER A 279 4.32 -6.78 8.41
C SER A 279 5.78 -7.04 8.80
N GLY A 280 6.32 -6.22 9.71
CA GLY A 280 7.69 -6.26 10.20
C GLY A 280 7.88 -6.97 11.55
N GLY A 281 6.82 -7.60 12.08
CA GLY A 281 6.82 -8.31 13.36
C GLY A 281 6.00 -7.64 14.46
N GLU A 282 5.19 -6.64 14.12
CA GLU A 282 4.28 -5.97 15.04
C GLU A 282 3.13 -6.86 15.54
N ALA A 283 2.54 -6.49 16.68
CA ALA A 283 1.33 -7.14 17.17
C ALA A 283 0.13 -6.81 16.27
N LYS A 284 -0.79 -7.77 16.11
CA LYS A 284 -2.00 -7.60 15.28
C LYS A 284 -2.84 -6.38 15.67
N ALA A 285 -2.93 -6.10 16.97
CA ALA A 285 -3.67 -4.93 17.46
C ALA A 285 -3.04 -3.61 16.99
N ASP A 286 -1.72 -3.52 16.91
CA ASP A 286 -1.03 -2.30 16.49
C ASP A 286 -1.07 -2.15 14.97
N PHE A 287 -0.93 -3.25 14.22
CA PHE A 287 -1.24 -3.29 12.79
C PHE A 287 -2.63 -2.72 12.49
N CYS A 288 -3.65 -3.21 13.18
CA CYS A 288 -5.03 -2.74 13.00
C CYS A 288 -5.16 -1.24 13.27
N LYS A 289 -4.59 -0.73 14.36
CA LYS A 289 -4.63 0.71 14.70
C LYS A 289 -3.98 1.56 13.63
N VAL A 290 -2.85 1.13 13.07
CA VAL A 290 -2.16 1.87 12.00
C VAL A 290 -3.00 1.91 10.73
N VAL A 291 -3.51 0.75 10.27
CA VAL A 291 -4.37 0.69 9.08
C VAL A 291 -5.59 1.56 9.26
N ASP A 292 -6.29 1.41 10.39
CA ASP A 292 -7.49 2.19 10.75
C ASP A 292 -7.25 3.70 10.78
N THR A 293 -6.13 4.12 11.40
CA THR A 293 -5.73 5.53 11.50
C THR A 293 -5.46 6.13 10.13
N CYS A 294 -4.76 5.40 9.26
CA CYS A 294 -4.48 5.87 7.91
C CYS A 294 -5.77 5.95 7.09
N THR A 295 -6.55 4.86 7.01
CA THR A 295 -7.72 4.76 6.14
C THR A 295 -8.84 5.75 6.48
N ASP A 296 -8.91 6.22 7.73
CA ASP A 296 -9.83 7.30 8.14
C ASP A 296 -9.54 8.65 7.50
N LEU A 297 -8.29 8.89 7.12
CA LEU A 297 -7.86 10.14 6.50
C LEU A 297 -7.83 10.05 4.97
N LEU A 298 -7.90 8.85 4.40
CA LEU A 298 -7.74 8.66 2.96
C LEU A 298 -8.99 9.03 2.18
N PRO A 299 -8.86 9.71 1.03
CA PRO A 299 -9.98 10.04 0.17
C PRO A 299 -10.69 8.76 -0.30
N GLU A 300 -12.00 8.85 -0.50
CA GLU A 300 -12.82 7.70 -0.86
C GLU A 300 -12.68 7.31 -2.34
N ASN A 301 -12.33 8.25 -3.21
CA ASN A 301 -12.22 8.04 -4.64
C ASN A 301 -10.84 7.58 -5.10
N LYS A 302 -10.03 7.01 -4.19
CA LYS A 302 -8.70 6.47 -4.50
C LYS A 302 -8.53 5.06 -3.93
N PRO A 303 -7.75 4.21 -4.61
CA PRO A 303 -7.38 2.90 -4.09
C PRO A 303 -6.40 3.03 -2.92
N ARG A 304 -6.53 2.11 -1.97
CA ARG A 304 -5.78 2.06 -0.71
C ARG A 304 -5.05 0.72 -0.63
N TYR A 305 -3.73 0.77 -0.72
CA TYR A 305 -2.87 -0.41 -0.80
C TYR A 305 -2.13 -0.65 0.52
N VAL A 306 -2.38 -1.77 1.19
CA VAL A 306 -1.58 -2.17 2.36
C VAL A 306 -0.50 -3.15 1.92
N MET A 307 0.76 -2.72 2.02
CA MET A 307 1.90 -3.43 1.45
C MET A 307 2.33 -4.60 2.34
N GLY A 308 2.63 -5.74 1.72
CA GLY A 308 3.30 -6.89 2.32
C GLY A 308 2.45 -7.81 3.19
N ILE A 309 1.11 -7.68 3.18
CA ILE A 309 0.22 -8.56 3.96
C ILE A 309 -0.26 -9.75 3.12
N GLY A 310 -0.15 -10.96 3.68
CA GLY A 310 -0.47 -12.20 2.97
C GLY A 310 -1.33 -13.22 3.71
N TYR A 311 -1.47 -13.09 5.02
CA TYR A 311 -2.30 -14.02 5.78
C TYR A 311 -3.79 -13.71 5.51
N PRO A 312 -4.63 -14.73 5.24
CA PRO A 312 -6.04 -14.52 4.95
C PRO A 312 -6.76 -13.70 6.00
N GLU A 313 -6.47 -13.93 7.29
CA GLU A 313 -7.12 -13.21 8.38
C GLU A 313 -6.76 -11.71 8.37
N ASP A 314 -5.50 -11.38 8.08
CA ASP A 314 -5.03 -10.00 7.99
C ASP A 314 -5.67 -9.26 6.82
N ILE A 315 -5.84 -9.96 5.69
CA ILE A 315 -6.52 -9.41 4.51
C ILE A 315 -7.98 -9.07 4.86
N VAL A 316 -8.71 -10.00 5.48
CA VAL A 316 -10.12 -9.76 5.87
C VAL A 316 -10.23 -8.59 6.85
N VAL A 317 -9.33 -8.52 7.84
CA VAL A 317 -9.29 -7.40 8.80
C VAL A 317 -8.97 -6.08 8.10
N ALA A 318 -7.94 -6.03 7.25
CA ALA A 318 -7.56 -4.82 6.53
C ALA A 318 -8.68 -4.33 5.59
N VAL A 319 -9.39 -5.25 4.92
CA VAL A 319 -10.60 -4.92 4.14
C VAL A 319 -11.67 -4.31 5.03
N ALA A 320 -11.94 -4.89 6.21
CA ALA A 320 -12.90 -4.34 7.16
C ALA A 320 -12.51 -2.94 7.67
N LEU A 321 -11.20 -2.64 7.70
CA LEU A 321 -10.62 -1.33 8.01
C LEU A 321 -10.53 -0.40 6.78
N GLY A 322 -10.96 -0.85 5.60
CA GLY A 322 -11.12 -0.03 4.41
C GLY A 322 -9.93 0.01 3.47
N ALA A 323 -9.05 -0.99 3.51
CA ALA A 323 -8.03 -1.24 2.48
C ALA A 323 -8.59 -2.02 1.29
N ASP A 324 -8.01 -1.82 0.10
CA ASP A 324 -8.50 -2.40 -1.16
C ASP A 324 -7.48 -3.33 -1.85
N MET A 325 -6.18 -3.11 -1.67
CA MET A 325 -5.14 -3.86 -2.37
C MET A 325 -4.13 -4.44 -1.39
N PHE A 326 -3.62 -5.62 -1.71
CA PHE A 326 -2.69 -6.38 -0.88
C PHE A 326 -1.70 -7.15 -1.76
N ASP A 327 -0.51 -7.44 -1.24
CA ASP A 327 0.47 -8.30 -1.90
C ASP A 327 1.23 -9.16 -0.88
N CYS A 328 1.60 -10.37 -1.27
CA CYS A 328 2.56 -11.14 -0.51
C CYS A 328 3.21 -12.26 -1.32
N VAL A 329 4.45 -12.57 -0.98
CA VAL A 329 5.15 -13.76 -1.48
C VAL A 329 4.69 -15.06 -0.81
N TRP A 330 3.90 -14.99 0.27
CA TRP A 330 3.58 -16.14 1.11
C TRP A 330 2.93 -17.30 0.33
N PRO A 331 1.85 -17.10 -0.46
CA PRO A 331 1.18 -18.22 -1.14
C PRO A 331 2.08 -18.98 -2.12
N THR A 332 2.94 -18.27 -2.87
CA THR A 332 3.85 -18.90 -3.84
C THR A 332 5.06 -19.53 -3.15
N ARG A 333 5.53 -18.98 -2.01
CA ARG A 333 6.59 -19.59 -1.22
C ARG A 333 6.13 -20.86 -0.49
N THR A 334 4.92 -20.85 0.08
CA THR A 334 4.39 -21.99 0.83
C THR A 334 3.98 -23.16 -0.06
N ALA A 335 3.47 -22.89 -1.26
CA ALA A 335 3.18 -23.93 -2.24
C ALA A 335 4.43 -24.72 -2.65
N VAL A 336 5.57 -24.05 -2.79
CA VAL A 336 6.86 -24.69 -3.09
C VAL A 336 7.44 -25.40 -1.85
N SER A 337 6.97 -25.09 -0.64
CA SER A 337 7.35 -25.75 0.62
C SER A 337 6.28 -26.71 1.16
N GLU A 338 5.42 -27.26 0.29
CA GLU A 338 4.41 -28.30 0.60
C GLU A 338 3.31 -27.91 1.62
N GLN A 339 3.06 -26.61 1.83
CA GLN A 339 1.94 -26.14 2.66
C GLN A 339 0.78 -25.67 1.77
N LEU A 340 -0.34 -26.41 1.80
CA LEU A 340 -1.58 -25.99 1.14
C LEU A 340 -2.42 -25.06 2.02
N ILE A 341 -2.96 -24.01 1.40
CA ILE A 341 -3.99 -23.17 1.99
C ILE A 341 -5.32 -23.89 1.83
N HIS A 342 -5.91 -24.35 2.93
CA HIS A 342 -7.25 -24.92 2.94
C HIS A 342 -8.18 -24.05 3.77
N GLN A 343 -9.42 -23.85 3.29
CA GLN A 343 -10.49 -23.39 4.17
C GLN A 343 -10.71 -24.48 5.21
N THR A 344 -10.32 -24.23 6.46
CA THR A 344 -10.74 -25.08 7.57
C THR A 344 -12.24 -24.82 7.77
N PRO A 345 -13.12 -25.83 7.70
CA PRO A 345 -14.52 -25.61 8.04
C PRO A 345 -14.57 -25.11 9.48
N TYR A 346 -15.21 -23.95 9.68
CA TYR A 346 -15.49 -23.43 11.02
C TYR A 346 -16.31 -24.49 11.78
N HIS A 347 -15.64 -25.28 12.62
CA HIS A 347 -16.32 -26.11 13.59
C HIS A 347 -16.83 -25.16 14.68
N HIS A 348 -18.14 -24.90 14.65
CA HIS A 348 -18.86 -24.34 15.79
C HIS A 348 -18.61 -25.24 17.01
N TYR A 349 -17.97 -24.70 18.03
CA TYR A 349 -18.00 -25.20 19.39
C TYR A 349 -18.49 -24.09 20.32
#